data_AF-W2QGK4-F1
#
_entry.id   AF-W2QGK4-F1
#
_cell.length_a   1.000
_cell.length_b   1.000
_cell.length_c   1.000
_cell.angle_alpha   90.00
_cell.angle_beta   90.00
_cell.angle_gamma   90.00
#
_symmetry.space_group_name_H-M   'P 1'
#
loop_
_entity.id
_entity.type
_entity.pdbx_description
1 polymer ?
#
loop_
_entity_poly.entity_id
_entity_poly.type
_entity_poly.pdbx_seq_one_letter_code
_entity_poly.pdbx_strand_id
1 'polypeptide(L)'
;MLWEQGITAGPATQNYMAVTQARLPLVVPNNTTFQQLQHVDTQQAAIDSAMQEGQQLATTEYHLVRVKIQGVPVAMEVNISDIRSALGLPDYSLRPPFREPPAVSTPAPAGNMDDSDYLDS
;
A
#
# COMPACT_ATOMS: atom_id res chain seq x y z
N MET A 1 10.24 -26.66 -6.39
CA MET A 1 10.00 -25.61 -5.36
C MET A 1 10.42 -24.27 -5.96
N LEU A 2 9.64 -23.20 -5.82
CA LEU A 2 9.78 -21.94 -6.57
C LEU A 2 11.18 -21.29 -6.52
N TRP A 3 11.94 -21.51 -5.44
CA TRP A 3 13.34 -21.09 -5.31
C TRP A 3 14.28 -21.73 -6.35
N GLU A 4 13.92 -22.89 -6.92
CA GLU A 4 14.70 -23.60 -7.94
C GLU A 4 14.61 -22.94 -9.33
N GLN A 5 13.70 -21.97 -9.53
CA GLN A 5 13.56 -21.21 -10.78
C GLN A 5 13.84 -19.70 -10.61
N GLY A 6 14.34 -19.27 -9.45
CA GLY A 6 14.75 -17.88 -9.21
C GLY A 6 13.62 -16.85 -9.13
N ILE A 7 12.35 -17.28 -9.02
CA ILE A 7 11.20 -16.38 -8.89
C ILE A 7 10.83 -16.25 -7.43
N THR A 8 10.99 -15.05 -6.85
CA THR A 8 10.43 -14.73 -5.54
C THR A 8 8.94 -14.44 -5.71
N ALA A 9 8.06 -15.42 -5.47
CA ALA A 9 6.60 -15.20 -5.46
C ALA A 9 6.15 -14.79 -4.07
N GLY A 10 5.33 -13.75 -4.00
CA GLY A 10 4.61 -13.40 -2.78
C GLY A 10 3.38 -14.26 -2.54
N PRO A 11 2.62 -13.97 -1.47
CA PRO A 11 1.51 -14.80 -1.02
C PRO A 11 0.42 -15.02 -2.08
N ALA A 12 0.10 -14.00 -2.89
CA ALA A 12 -0.96 -14.10 -3.88
C ALA A 12 -0.56 -15.01 -5.05
N THR A 13 0.67 -14.86 -5.53
CA THR A 13 1.24 -15.70 -6.59
C THR A 13 1.42 -17.16 -6.13
N GLN A 14 1.84 -17.38 -4.89
CA GLN A 14 1.96 -18.73 -4.31
C GLN A 14 0.60 -19.42 -4.21
N ASN A 15 -0.44 -18.72 -3.75
CA ASN A 15 -1.79 -19.27 -3.66
C ASN A 15 -2.37 -19.62 -5.03
N TYR A 16 -2.16 -18.75 -6.03
CA TYR A 16 -2.58 -19.03 -7.40
C TYR A 16 -1.88 -20.28 -7.95
N MET A 17 -0.58 -20.42 -7.72
CA MET A 17 0.19 -21.60 -8.12
C MET A 17 -0.33 -22.86 -7.45
N ALA A 18 -0.54 -22.84 -6.14
CA ALA A 18 -1.06 -23.97 -5.39
C ALA A 18 -2.40 -24.46 -5.95
N VAL A 19 -3.29 -23.53 -6.34
CA VAL A 19 -4.62 -23.87 -6.87
C VAL A 19 -4.57 -24.29 -8.34
N THR A 20 -3.84 -23.56 -9.19
CA THR A 20 -3.84 -23.80 -10.64
C THR A 20 -2.90 -24.93 -11.06
N GLN A 21 -1.79 -25.14 -10.36
CA GLN A 21 -0.88 -26.26 -10.60
C GLN A 21 -1.28 -27.54 -9.85
N ALA A 22 -2.25 -27.50 -8.94
CA ALA A 22 -2.76 -28.73 -8.30
C ALA A 22 -3.29 -29.76 -9.31
N ARG A 23 -3.64 -29.33 -10.53
CA ARG A 23 -4.21 -30.18 -11.59
C ARG A 23 -3.37 -30.26 -12.86
N LEU A 24 -2.20 -29.62 -12.89
CA LEU A 24 -1.37 -29.46 -14.08
C LEU A 24 0.11 -29.72 -13.76
N PRO A 25 0.95 -30.08 -14.75
CA PRO A 25 2.38 -30.23 -14.52
C PRO A 25 2.98 -28.94 -13.93
N LEU A 26 3.96 -29.10 -13.04
CA LEU A 26 4.57 -28.05 -12.22
C LEU A 26 5.41 -27.08 -13.08
N VAL A 27 4.76 -26.27 -13.92
CA VAL A 27 5.37 -25.30 -14.84
C VAL A 27 4.89 -23.91 -14.46
N VAL A 28 5.83 -22.98 -14.24
CA VAL A 28 5.50 -21.59 -13.92
C VAL A 28 4.59 -21.00 -15.01
N PRO A 29 3.35 -20.60 -14.67
CA PRO A 29 2.44 -20.00 -15.63
C PRO A 29 2.97 -18.65 -16.10
N ASN A 30 3.05 -18.44 -17.41
CA ASN A 30 3.35 -17.13 -17.99
C ASN A 30 2.08 -16.41 -18.48
N ASN A 31 0.97 -16.61 -17.78
CA ASN A 31 -0.30 -15.97 -18.12
C ASN A 31 -0.41 -14.58 -17.48
N THR A 32 -1.32 -13.77 -18.01
CA THR A 32 -1.54 -12.39 -17.54
C THR A 32 -1.92 -12.32 -16.06
N THR A 33 -2.69 -13.30 -15.56
CA THR A 33 -3.07 -13.39 -14.14
C THR A 33 -1.85 -13.58 -13.25
N PHE A 34 -0.93 -14.48 -13.62
CA PHE A 34 0.30 -14.72 -12.85
C PHE A 34 1.19 -13.48 -12.79
N GLN A 35 1.35 -12.78 -13.92
CA GLN A 35 2.11 -11.52 -13.97
C GLN A 35 1.45 -10.42 -13.13
N GLN A 36 0.11 -10.32 -13.16
CA GLN A 36 -0.63 -9.37 -12.33
C GLN A 36 -0.47 -9.67 -10.84
N LEU A 37 -0.54 -10.94 -10.43
CA LEU A 37 -0.35 -11.33 -9.04
C LEU A 37 1.08 -11.07 -8.56
N GLN A 38 2.08 -11.30 -9.42
CA GLN A 38 3.46 -10.94 -9.11
C GLN A 38 3.61 -9.42 -8.91
N HIS A 39 2.91 -8.62 -9.72
CA HIS A 39 2.90 -7.16 -9.56
C HIS A 39 2.22 -6.74 -8.25
N VAL A 40 1.10 -7.36 -7.89
CA VAL A 40 0.41 -7.13 -6.61
C VAL A 40 1.31 -7.48 -5.42
N ASP A 41 1.97 -8.64 -5.47
CA ASP A 41 2.90 -9.06 -4.42
C ASP A 41 4.08 -8.08 -4.27
N THR A 42 4.61 -7.57 -5.39
CA THR A 42 5.68 -6.57 -5.39
C THR A 42 5.22 -5.25 -4.78
N GLN A 43 4.02 -4.78 -5.13
CA GLN A 43 3.45 -3.58 -4.54
C GLN A 43 3.18 -3.76 -3.05
N GLN A 44 2.67 -4.92 -2.62
CA GLN A 44 2.40 -5.21 -1.21
C GLN A 44 3.70 -5.20 -0.39
N ALA A 45 4.76 -5.83 -0.89
CA ALA A 45 6.06 -5.81 -0.23
C ALA A 45 6.59 -4.38 -0.07
N ALA A 46 6.47 -3.52 -1.11
CA ALA A 46 6.87 -2.12 -1.02
C ALA A 46 6.03 -1.32 0.00
N ILE A 47 4.73 -1.60 0.08
CA ILE A 47 3.83 -1.01 1.08
C ILE A 47 4.24 -1.43 2.49
N ASP A 48 4.48 -2.72 2.72
CA ASP A 48 4.85 -3.26 4.02
C ASP A 48 6.20 -2.68 4.49
N SER A 49 7.19 -2.55 3.60
CA SER A 49 8.45 -1.88 3.90
C SER A 49 8.26 -0.40 4.27
N ALA A 50 7.47 0.35 3.49
CA ALA A 50 7.19 1.76 3.79
C ALA A 50 6.42 1.93 5.13
N MET A 51 5.52 0.99 5.47
CA MET A 51 4.85 0.98 6.77
C MET A 51 5.82 0.72 7.91
N GLN A 52 6.77 -0.21 7.75
CA GLN A 52 7.78 -0.51 8.76
C GLN A 52 8.70 0.70 9.02
N GLU A 53 9.12 1.41 7.98
CA GLU A 53 9.89 2.66 8.11
C GLU A 53 9.08 3.76 8.82
N GLY A 54 7.81 3.92 8.44
CA GLY A 54 6.89 4.85 9.11
C GLY A 54 6.62 4.50 10.57
N GLN A 55 6.57 3.20 10.90
CA GLN A 55 6.44 2.71 12.27
C GLN A 55 7.70 2.99 13.09
N GLN A 56 8.90 2.79 12.55
CA GLN A 56 10.15 3.09 13.25
C GLN A 56 10.26 4.58 13.64
N LEU A 57 9.84 5.47 12.75
CA LEU A 57 9.73 6.91 13.05
C LEU A 57 8.64 7.18 14.11
N ALA A 58 7.51 6.49 14.01
CA ALA A 58 6.41 6.56 14.96
C ALA A 58 6.70 5.91 16.33
N THR A 59 7.74 5.09 16.45
CA THR A 59 8.25 4.51 17.71
C THR A 59 9.33 5.35 18.37
N THR A 60 9.63 6.54 17.85
CA THR A 60 10.50 7.47 18.58
C THR A 60 9.86 7.77 19.93
N GLU A 61 10.54 7.43 21.01
CA GLU A 61 9.97 7.51 22.37
C GLU A 61 9.58 8.93 22.73
N TYR A 62 10.41 9.92 22.38
CA TYR A 62 10.20 11.33 22.69
C TYR A 62 10.13 12.18 21.42
N HIS A 63 9.23 13.16 21.40
CA HIS A 63 9.13 14.15 20.33
C HIS A 63 9.02 15.56 20.90
N LEU A 64 9.63 16.52 20.21
CA LEU A 64 9.55 17.93 20.57
C LEU A 64 8.17 18.49 20.19
N VAL A 65 7.35 18.78 21.18
CA VAL A 65 6.03 19.40 21.02
C VAL A 65 6.08 20.84 21.55
N ARG A 66 5.43 21.76 20.84
CA ARG A 66 5.26 23.14 21.29
C ARG A 66 3.94 23.27 22.04
N VAL A 67 4.00 23.56 23.33
CA VAL A 67 2.83 23.85 24.17
C VAL A 67 2.85 25.29 24.64
N LYS A 68 1.69 25.85 25.01
CA LYS A 68 1.60 27.19 25.61
C LYS A 68 1.42 27.06 27.12
N ILE A 69 2.36 27.60 27.88
CA ILE A 69 2.28 27.72 29.34
C ILE A 69 2.16 29.20 29.68
N GLN A 70 1.06 29.57 30.35
CA GLN A 70 0.78 30.98 30.71
C GLN A 70 0.89 31.95 29.50
N GLY A 71 0.50 31.48 28.30
CA GLY A 71 0.55 32.27 27.06
C GLY A 71 1.90 32.25 26.33
N VAL A 72 2.96 31.72 26.93
CA VAL A 72 4.29 31.61 26.31
C VAL A 72 4.46 30.25 25.64
N PRO A 73 4.89 30.19 24.36
CA PRO A 73 5.20 28.93 23.70
C PRO A 73 6.50 28.34 24.25
N VAL A 74 6.43 27.12 24.77
CA VAL A 74 7.56 26.35 25.29
C VAL A 74 7.67 25.06 24.46
N ALA A 75 8.87 24.75 24.00
CA ALA A 75 9.17 23.48 23.35
C ALA A 75 9.59 22.46 24.41
N MET A 76 8.94 21.30 24.42
CA MET A 76 9.19 20.24 25.40
C MET A 76 9.21 18.87 24.71
N GLU A 77 10.08 17.99 25.20
CA GLU A 77 10.10 16.59 24.77
C GLU A 77 8.99 15.83 25.50
N VAL A 78 8.10 15.22 24.73
CA VAL A 78 6.94 14.49 25.24
C VAL A 78 7.00 13.06 24.76
N ASN A 79 6.68 12.12 25.64
CA ASN A 79 6.57 10.72 25.29
C ASN A 79 5.35 10.49 24.38
N ILE A 80 5.56 9.92 23.20
CA ILE A 80 4.48 9.73 22.22
C ILE A 80 3.53 8.59 22.63
N SER A 81 4.02 7.55 23.29
CA SER A 81 3.19 6.45 23.78
C SER A 81 2.18 6.93 24.83
N ASP A 82 2.62 7.78 25.76
CA ASP A 82 1.74 8.35 26.78
C ASP A 82 0.67 9.25 26.16
N ILE A 83 1.04 10.07 25.16
CA ILE A 83 0.09 10.92 24.44
C ILE A 83 -0.91 10.08 23.64
N ARG A 84 -0.45 9.02 22.97
CA ARG A 84 -1.36 8.11 22.25
C ARG A 84 -2.34 7.45 23.20
N SER A 85 -1.86 6.93 24.32
CA SER A 85 -2.69 6.33 25.37
C SER A 85 -3.73 7.33 25.89
N ALA A 86 -3.32 8.56 26.20
CA ALA A 86 -4.22 9.62 26.66
C ALA A 86 -5.28 10.03 25.61
N LEU A 87 -4.94 9.92 24.32
CA LEU A 87 -5.84 10.26 23.21
C LEU A 87 -6.62 9.04 22.66
N GLY A 88 -6.42 7.84 23.21
CA GLY A 88 -7.02 6.61 22.70
C GLY A 88 -6.57 6.24 21.29
N LEU A 89 -5.37 6.66 20.89
CA LEU A 89 -4.79 6.37 19.57
C LEU A 89 -4.06 5.02 19.59
N PRO A 90 -4.04 4.31 18.45
CA PRO A 90 -3.28 3.07 18.35
C PRO A 90 -1.77 3.29 18.39
N ASP A 91 -1.03 2.23 18.75
CA ASP A 91 0.44 2.24 18.81
C ASP A 91 1.12 2.19 17.44
N TYR A 92 0.34 2.06 16.36
CA TYR A 92 0.83 2.14 14.98
C TYR A 92 0.58 3.53 14.39
N SER A 93 1.38 3.90 13.38
CA SER A 93 1.22 5.15 12.65
C SER A 93 -0.15 5.23 11.96
N LEU A 94 -0.87 6.32 12.15
CA LEU A 94 -2.12 6.62 11.43
C LEU A 94 -1.89 7.15 10.01
N ARG A 95 -0.64 7.42 9.62
CA ARG A 95 -0.34 7.84 8.25
C ARG A 95 -0.24 6.60 7.37
N PRO A 96 -1.17 6.38 6.43
CA PRO A 96 -0.98 5.34 5.44
C PRO A 96 0.30 5.66 4.64
N PRO A 97 1.03 4.62 4.18
CA PRO A 97 2.14 4.84 3.28
C PRO A 97 1.64 5.60 2.05
N PHE A 98 2.37 6.64 1.66
CA PHE A 98 1.99 7.45 0.51
C PHE A 98 1.92 6.57 -0.72
N ARG A 99 0.74 6.50 -1.34
CA ARG A 99 0.55 5.82 -2.61
C ARG A 99 0.64 6.88 -3.69
N GLU A 100 1.76 6.89 -4.43
CA GLU A 100 1.83 7.68 -5.65
C GLU A 100 0.64 7.32 -6.54
N PRO A 101 -0.10 8.31 -7.07
CA PRO A 101 -1.06 8.04 -8.11
C PRO A 101 -0.37 7.23 -9.20
N PRO A 102 -0.96 6.11 -9.65
CA PRO A 102 -0.35 5.36 -10.73
C PRO A 102 -0.12 6.32 -11.88
N ALA A 103 1.10 6.32 -12.44
CA ALA A 103 1.48 7.12 -13.60
C ALA A 103 0.79 6.58 -14.86
N VAL A 104 -0.54 6.57 -14.82
CA VAL A 104 -1.37 6.30 -15.97
C VAL A 104 -1.47 7.64 -16.68
N SER A 105 -1.01 7.68 -17.93
CA SER A 105 -1.45 8.72 -18.84
C SER A 105 -2.95 8.49 -19.03
N THR A 106 -3.78 9.04 -18.13
CA THR A 106 -5.22 9.10 -18.33
C THR A 106 -5.40 9.93 -19.59
N PRO A 107 -5.87 9.34 -20.70
CA PRO A 107 -6.23 10.13 -21.86
C PRO A 107 -7.26 11.16 -21.40
N ALA A 108 -7.29 12.32 -22.05
CA ALA A 108 -8.38 13.27 -21.85
C ALA A 108 -9.72 12.51 -22.00
N PRO A 109 -10.75 12.84 -21.19
CA PRO A 109 -12.06 12.20 -21.30
C PRO A 109 -12.49 12.13 -22.76
N ALA A 110 -13.06 11.00 -23.18
CA ALA A 110 -13.64 10.90 -24.50
C ALA A 110 -14.65 12.06 -24.67
N GLY A 111 -14.57 12.76 -25.80
CA GLY A 111 -15.54 13.81 -26.11
C GLY A 111 -16.97 13.24 -26.07
N ASN A 112 -17.93 14.08 -25.68
CA ASN A 112 -19.35 13.72 -25.66
C ASN A 112 -19.73 13.12 -27.04
N MET A 113 -20.18 11.85 -27.05
CA MET A 113 -20.73 11.26 -28.27
C MET A 113 -22.15 11.78 -28.45
N ASP A 114 -22.46 12.28 -29.64
CA ASP A 114 -23.83 12.67 -29.97
C ASP A 114 -24.72 11.42 -30.03
N ASP A 115 -25.83 11.47 -29.28
CA ASP A 115 -26.88 10.45 -29.30
C ASP A 115 -27.59 10.48 -30.66
N SER A 116 -27.07 9.66 -31.58
CA SER A 116 -27.47 9.63 -32.99
C SER A 116 -28.50 8.54 -33.29
N ASP A 117 -28.92 7.78 -32.28
CA ASP A 117 -29.78 6.61 -32.45
C ASP A 117 -31.29 6.97 -32.49
N TYR A 118 -31.66 8.24 -32.33
CA TYR A 118 -33.07 8.69 -32.27
C TYR A 118 -33.52 9.62 -33.41
N LEU A 119 -32.75 9.76 -34.50
CA LEU A 119 -33.05 10.70 -35.59
C LEU A 119 -33.67 10.07 -36.86
N ASP A 120 -34.37 8.95 -36.74
CA ASP A 120 -35.26 8.50 -37.83
C ASP A 120 -36.58 7.92 -37.26
N SER A 121 -37.65 8.71 -37.40
CA SER A 121 -39.06 8.31 -37.25
C SER A 121 -39.92 9.15 -38.18
#